data_AF-A0A7M2XWP0-F1
#
_entry.id   AF-A0A7M2XWP0-F1
#
_cell.length_a   1.000
_cell.length_b   1.000
_cell.length_c   1.000
_cell.angle_alpha   90.00
_cell.angle_beta   90.00
_cell.angle_gamma   90.00
#
_symmetry.space_group_name_H-M   'P 1'
#
loop_
_entity.id
_entity.type
_entity.pdbx_description
1 polymer ?
#
loop_
_entity_poly.entity_id
_entity_poly.type
_entity_poly.pdbx_seq_one_letter_code
_entity_poly.pdbx_strand_id
1 'polypeptide(L)'
;MTSVVPPADGAARFIADLADEGHEPTRCGDVVRYHIIPASGRYAGVRIETGVGVGELQGWPTVPPHWIHLPNEVGFAHTNVDVQDCLPGWQRHSRDTGPWHMDRKPILVWIAHVRGVLGQAI
;
A
#
# COMPACT_ATOMS: atom_id res chain seq x y z
N MET A 1 -32.08 -4.68 -11.72
CA MET A 1 -31.06 -4.62 -10.67
C MET A 1 -29.81 -5.27 -11.21
N THR A 2 -28.86 -4.50 -11.72
CA THR A 2 -27.58 -5.03 -12.24
C THR A 2 -26.66 -5.33 -11.05
N SER A 3 -26.42 -6.62 -10.82
CA SER A 3 -25.39 -7.11 -9.91
C SER A 3 -24.04 -6.60 -10.40
N VAL A 4 -23.43 -5.67 -9.68
CA VAL A 4 -22.02 -5.31 -9.89
C VAL A 4 -21.20 -6.49 -9.38
N VAL A 5 -20.74 -7.33 -10.30
CA VAL A 5 -19.72 -8.34 -10.00
C VAL A 5 -18.47 -7.56 -9.55
N PRO A 6 -17.95 -7.77 -8.33
CA PRO A 6 -16.67 -7.20 -7.95
C PRO A 6 -15.63 -7.62 -8.98
N PRO A 7 -14.69 -6.76 -9.38
CA PRO A 7 -13.67 -7.18 -10.34
C PRO A 7 -12.97 -8.43 -9.78
N ALA A 8 -12.86 -9.47 -10.61
CA ALA A 8 -12.17 -10.71 -10.26
C ALA A 8 -10.65 -10.50 -10.00
N ASP A 9 -10.15 -9.28 -10.26
CA ASP A 9 -8.79 -8.83 -10.02
C ASP A 9 -8.75 -7.99 -8.73
N GLY A 10 -8.12 -8.52 -7.68
CA GLY A 10 -7.97 -7.82 -6.41
C GLY A 10 -7.16 -6.52 -6.53
N ALA A 11 -6.29 -6.38 -7.54
CA ALA A 11 -5.60 -5.11 -7.81
C ALA A 11 -6.57 -4.04 -8.32
N ALA A 12 -7.51 -4.40 -9.20
CA ALA A 12 -8.55 -3.48 -9.65
C ALA A 12 -9.46 -3.06 -8.48
N ARG A 13 -9.76 -4.00 -7.57
CA ARG A 13 -10.52 -3.67 -6.35
C ARG A 13 -9.75 -2.72 -5.44
N PHE A 14 -8.47 -2.97 -5.20
CA PHE A 14 -7.61 -2.12 -4.38
C PHE A 14 -7.49 -0.70 -4.95
N ILE A 15 -7.34 -0.57 -6.28
CA ILE A 15 -7.37 0.72 -6.98
C ILE A 15 -8.70 1.43 -6.75
N ALA A 16 -9.83 0.72 -6.92
CA ALA A 16 -11.15 1.32 -6.68
C ALA A 16 -11.31 1.78 -5.22
N ASP A 17 -10.93 0.95 -4.26
CA ASP A 17 -11.02 1.28 -2.83
C ASP A 17 -10.14 2.50 -2.47
N LEU A 18 -8.93 2.63 -3.06
CA LEU A 18 -8.08 3.80 -2.88
C LEU A 18 -8.67 5.06 -3.50
N ALA A 19 -9.25 4.95 -4.71
CA ALA A 19 -9.88 6.06 -5.40
C ALA A 19 -11.12 6.57 -4.65
N ASP A 20 -11.92 5.67 -4.09
CA ASP A 20 -13.09 6.00 -3.26
C ASP A 20 -12.71 6.80 -2.00
N GLU A 21 -11.48 6.63 -1.50
CA GLU A 21 -10.92 7.39 -0.38
C GLU A 21 -10.01 8.56 -0.82
N GLY A 22 -9.98 8.90 -2.11
CA GLY A 22 -9.30 10.08 -2.64
C GLY A 22 -7.77 9.97 -2.79
N HIS A 23 -7.21 8.75 -2.85
CA HIS A 23 -5.76 8.53 -2.89
C HIS A 23 -5.13 8.50 -4.31
N GLU A 24 -5.90 8.84 -5.35
CA GLU A 24 -5.44 8.96 -6.75
C GLU A 24 -4.49 7.82 -7.22
N PRO A 25 -4.88 6.55 -7.07
CA PRO A 25 -4.03 5.42 -7.40
C PRO A 25 -3.75 5.31 -8.90
N THR A 26 -2.54 4.88 -9.26
CA THR A 26 -2.13 4.65 -10.64
C THR A 26 -1.47 3.29 -10.76
N ARG A 27 -1.87 2.49 -11.76
CA ARG A 27 -1.18 1.23 -12.10
C ARG A 27 0.02 1.54 -12.99
N CYS A 28 1.22 1.21 -12.51
CA CYS A 28 2.48 1.37 -13.22
C CYS A 28 3.15 0.00 -13.38
N GLY A 29 2.85 -0.69 -14.49
CA GLY A 29 3.26 -2.08 -14.68
C GLY A 29 2.62 -2.98 -13.63
N ASP A 30 3.45 -3.71 -12.90
CA ASP A 30 3.04 -4.64 -11.84
C ASP A 30 3.01 -4.01 -10.44
N VAL A 31 2.97 -2.68 -10.34
CA VAL A 31 2.81 -1.95 -9.07
C VAL A 31 1.62 -1.01 -9.14
N VAL A 32 0.79 -1.01 -8.09
CA VAL A 32 -0.19 0.05 -7.85
C VAL A 32 0.46 1.12 -6.98
N ARG A 33 0.69 2.31 -7.54
CA ARG A 33 1.24 3.48 -6.85
C ARG A 33 0.14 4.39 -6.34
N TYR A 34 0.36 5.01 -5.21
CA TYR A 34 -0.53 6.00 -4.60
C TYR A 34 0.25 6.84 -3.59
N HIS A 35 -0.38 7.89 -3.07
CA HIS A 35 0.25 8.80 -2.14
C HIS A 35 -0.32 8.66 -0.73
N ILE A 36 0.56 8.78 0.26
CA ILE A 36 0.23 8.81 1.68
C ILE A 36 0.89 10.04 2.31
N ILE A 37 0.17 10.66 3.23
CA ILE A 37 0.72 11.69 4.12
C ILE A 37 0.82 11.08 5.51
N PRO A 38 2.05 10.80 6.00
CA PRO A 38 2.27 10.33 7.37
C PRO A 38 1.89 11.41 8.39
N ALA A 39 1.38 10.98 9.55
CA ALA A 39 1.00 11.88 10.64
C ALA A 39 2.17 12.19 11.60
N SER A 40 3.25 11.41 11.55
CA SER A 40 4.39 11.49 12.47
C SER A 40 5.68 11.05 11.78
N GLY A 41 6.82 11.17 12.47
CA GLY A 41 8.13 10.75 11.98
C GLY A 41 8.79 11.76 11.04
N ARG A 42 9.89 11.34 10.39
CA ARG A 42 10.72 12.18 9.51
C ARG A 42 9.94 12.82 8.36
N TYR A 43 8.91 12.13 7.86
CA TYR A 43 8.10 12.57 6.72
C TYR A 43 6.70 13.06 7.11
N ALA A 44 6.50 13.46 8.38
CA ALA A 44 5.21 13.99 8.84
C ALA A 44 4.74 15.17 7.97
N GLY A 45 3.51 15.12 7.48
CA GLY A 45 2.93 16.17 6.63
C GLY A 45 3.47 16.22 5.20
N VAL A 46 4.45 15.37 4.85
CA VAL A 46 4.99 15.26 3.49
C VAL A 46 4.19 14.24 2.70
N ARG A 47 3.83 14.59 1.46
CA ARG A 47 3.20 13.65 0.52
C ARG A 47 4.25 12.68 0.00
N ILE A 48 4.22 11.45 0.49
CA ILE A 48 5.13 10.37 0.10
C ILE A 48 4.43 9.46 -0.89
N GLU A 49 5.13 9.13 -1.95
CA GLU A 49 4.67 8.12 -2.88
C GLU A 49 5.03 6.73 -2.39
N THR A 50 4.10 5.80 -2.53
CA THR A 50 4.24 4.41 -2.12
C THR A 50 3.54 3.51 -3.13
N GLY A 51 3.71 2.21 -3.01
CA GLY A 51 2.99 1.26 -3.83
C GLY A 51 2.92 -0.13 -3.24
N VAL A 52 2.20 -0.98 -3.95
CA VAL A 52 2.05 -2.41 -3.66
C VAL A 52 2.13 -3.18 -4.98
N GLY A 53 2.84 -4.30 -4.99
CA GLY A 53 2.88 -5.20 -6.14
C GLY A 53 1.51 -5.82 -6.45
N VAL A 54 1.14 -5.88 -7.72
CA VAL A 54 -0.12 -6.47 -8.21
C VAL A 54 -0.27 -7.94 -7.80
N GLY A 55 0.84 -8.67 -7.73
CA GLY A 55 0.86 -10.07 -7.27
C GLY A 55 0.40 -10.24 -5.82
N GLU A 56 0.65 -9.25 -4.96
CA GLU A 56 0.19 -9.26 -3.57
C GLU A 56 -1.30 -8.94 -3.42
N LEU A 57 -1.84 -8.20 -4.38
CA LEU A 57 -3.22 -7.74 -4.34
C LEU A 57 -4.23 -8.82 -4.76
N GLN A 58 -3.80 -10.01 -5.17
CA GLN A 58 -4.70 -11.09 -5.58
C GLN A 58 -5.63 -11.55 -4.44
N GLY A 59 -5.18 -11.46 -3.19
CA GLY A 59 -5.99 -11.78 -2.01
C GLY A 59 -6.82 -10.62 -1.47
N TRP A 60 -6.70 -9.42 -2.05
CA TRP A 60 -7.38 -8.23 -1.53
C TRP A 60 -8.90 -8.32 -1.72
N PRO A 61 -9.73 -7.97 -0.72
CA PRO A 61 -9.36 -7.39 0.58
C PRO A 61 -9.23 -8.40 1.73
N THR A 62 -9.45 -9.69 1.48
CA THR A 62 -9.41 -10.73 2.52
C THR A 62 -8.03 -10.91 3.12
N VAL A 63 -6.99 -10.76 2.29
CA VAL A 63 -5.59 -10.84 2.70
C VAL A 63 -4.93 -9.50 2.38
N PRO A 64 -4.33 -8.80 3.36
CA PRO A 64 -3.63 -7.56 3.10
C PRO A 64 -2.26 -7.84 2.47
N PRO A 65 -1.70 -6.89 1.71
CA PRO A 65 -0.34 -7.00 1.19
C PRO A 65 0.69 -7.11 2.32
N HIS A 66 1.77 -7.85 2.08
CA HIS A 66 2.87 -7.99 3.02
C HIS A 66 4.01 -6.99 2.77
N TRP A 67 4.25 -6.61 1.53
CA TRP A 67 5.32 -5.69 1.15
C TRP A 67 4.79 -4.31 0.76
N ILE A 68 5.46 -3.28 1.29
CA ILE A 68 5.23 -1.89 0.91
C ILE A 68 6.39 -1.43 0.03
N HIS A 69 6.08 -1.01 -1.19
CA HIS A 69 7.05 -0.48 -2.13
C HIS A 69 7.26 1.01 -1.82
N LEU A 70 8.52 1.42 -1.69
CA LEU A 70 8.92 2.78 -1.38
C LEU A 70 10.17 3.19 -2.19
N PRO A 71 10.35 4.50 -2.45
CA PRO A 71 11.61 5.02 -2.98
C PRO A 71 12.80 4.66 -2.08
N ASN A 72 13.98 4.43 -2.66
CA ASN A 72 15.20 4.02 -1.93
C ASN A 72 15.64 4.99 -0.83
N GLU A 73 15.22 6.26 -0.92
CA GLU A 73 15.47 7.28 0.10
C GLU A 73 14.66 7.10 1.39
N VAL A 74 13.57 6.32 1.35
CA VAL A 74 12.77 6.00 2.53
C VAL A 74 13.37 4.77 3.21
N GLY A 75 14.19 5.02 4.24
CA GLY A 75 14.87 3.98 5.01
C GLY A 75 14.16 3.65 6.32
N PHE A 76 14.46 2.47 6.87
CA PHE A 76 14.05 2.05 8.21
C PHE A 76 15.22 1.38 8.92
N ALA A 77 15.29 1.51 10.24
CA ALA A 77 16.36 0.91 11.04
C ALA A 77 16.38 -0.63 10.95
N HIS A 78 15.21 -1.26 10.96
CA HIS A 78 15.08 -2.73 10.93
C HIS A 78 13.95 -3.16 9.99
N THR A 79 14.31 -3.76 8.86
CA THR A 79 13.37 -4.39 7.95
C THR A 79 14.08 -5.27 6.95
N ASN A 80 13.44 -6.36 6.53
CA ASN A 80 13.85 -7.02 5.31
C ASN A 80 13.52 -6.10 4.14
N VAL A 81 14.48 -5.97 3.21
CA VAL A 81 14.35 -5.22 1.96
C VAL A 81 14.77 -6.10 0.80
N ASP A 82 14.09 -5.94 -0.32
CA ASP A 82 14.59 -6.40 -1.62
C ASP A 82 14.05 -5.48 -2.73
N VAL A 83 14.37 -5.81 -3.98
CA VAL A 83 14.00 -5.02 -5.19
C VAL A 83 13.11 -5.81 -6.16
N GLN A 84 12.57 -6.95 -5.75
CA GLN A 84 11.75 -7.78 -6.62
C GLN A 84 10.43 -7.06 -6.93
N ASP A 85 10.02 -7.10 -8.20
CA ASP A 85 8.80 -6.46 -8.70
C ASP A 85 8.71 -4.95 -8.39
N CYS A 86 9.87 -4.32 -8.16
CA CYS A 86 9.99 -2.89 -7.88
C CYS A 86 10.37 -2.10 -9.14
N LEU A 87 9.91 -0.84 -9.20
CA LEU A 87 10.38 0.10 -10.20
C LEU A 87 11.86 0.48 -9.94
N PRO A 88 12.60 0.94 -10.97
CA PRO A 88 13.94 1.49 -10.75
C PRO A 88 13.95 2.60 -9.69
N GLY A 89 14.87 2.51 -8.73
CA GLY A 89 14.97 3.48 -7.62
C GLY A 89 14.02 3.19 -6.44
N TRP A 90 13.34 2.04 -6.46
CA TRP A 90 12.46 1.59 -5.39
C TRP A 90 12.94 0.28 -4.79
N GLN A 91 12.53 0.06 -3.55
CA GLN A 91 12.68 -1.18 -2.82
C GLN A 91 11.35 -1.52 -2.14
N ARG A 92 11.16 -2.78 -1.80
CA ARG A 92 10.00 -3.21 -1.01
C ARG A 92 10.42 -3.59 0.39
N HIS A 93 9.60 -3.22 1.37
CA HIS A 93 9.83 -3.46 2.79
C HIS A 93 8.79 -4.41 3.36
N SER A 94 9.25 -5.48 4.00
CA SER A 94 8.37 -6.46 4.64
C SER A 94 7.75 -5.83 5.87
N ARG A 95 6.41 -5.83 5.93
CA ARG A 95 5.65 -5.22 7.02
C ARG A 95 4.53 -6.13 7.45
N ASP A 96 4.53 -6.43 8.74
CA ASP A 96 3.41 -7.11 9.35
C ASP A 96 2.27 -6.10 9.56
N THR A 97 1.10 -6.41 9.00
CA THR A 97 -0.12 -5.62 9.17
C THR A 97 -0.78 -5.90 10.53
N GLY A 98 -0.30 -6.90 11.26
CA GLY A 98 -0.88 -7.36 12.52
C GLY A 98 -2.25 -8.00 12.30
N PRO A 99 -3.13 -7.95 13.31
CA PRO A 99 -4.50 -8.44 13.15
C PRO A 99 -5.25 -7.69 12.04
N TRP A 100 -5.65 -8.44 11.00
CA TRP A 100 -6.43 -7.91 9.90
C TRP A 100 -7.93 -8.05 10.17
N HIS A 101 -8.58 -6.93 10.50
CA HIS A 101 -10.00 -6.88 10.82
C HIS A 101 -10.79 -6.23 9.68
N MET A 102 -11.91 -6.87 9.32
CA MET A 102 -12.82 -6.42 8.25
C MET A 102 -14.06 -5.70 8.81
N ASP A 103 -14.01 -5.28 10.07
CA ASP A 103 -15.07 -4.52 10.75
C ASP A 103 -15.10 -3.04 10.32
N ARG A 104 -14.04 -2.59 9.64
CA ARG A 104 -13.92 -1.29 8.98
C ARG A 104 -13.64 -1.49 7.49
N LYS A 105 -13.77 -0.41 6.70
CA LYS A 105 -13.33 -0.43 5.29
C LYS A 105 -11.87 -0.88 5.24
N PRO A 106 -11.53 -2.01 4.58
CA PRO A 106 -10.19 -2.58 4.60
C PRO A 106 -9.12 -1.59 4.13
N ILE A 107 -9.46 -0.76 3.14
CA ILE A 107 -8.54 0.25 2.63
C ILE A 107 -8.17 1.32 3.66
N LEU A 108 -9.08 1.70 4.56
CA LEU A 108 -8.78 2.65 5.63
C LEU A 108 -7.83 2.04 6.66
N VAL A 109 -7.98 0.75 6.94
CA VAL A 109 -7.06 -0.01 7.81
C VAL A 109 -5.67 -0.08 7.15
N TRP A 110 -5.62 -0.38 5.86
CA TRP A 110 -4.38 -0.38 5.09
C TRP A 110 -3.69 1.00 5.07
N ILE A 111 -4.42 2.08 4.77
CA ILE A 111 -3.89 3.46 4.78
C ILE A 111 -3.33 3.82 6.16
N ALA A 112 -4.05 3.46 7.24
CA ALA A 112 -3.58 3.69 8.60
C ALA A 112 -2.31 2.89 8.91
N HIS A 113 -2.23 1.64 8.45
CA HIS A 113 -1.04 0.81 8.56
C HIS A 113 0.15 1.47 7.86
N VAL A 114 0.03 1.84 6.58
CA VAL A 114 1.12 2.47 5.82
C VAL A 114 1.56 3.79 6.45
N ARG A 115 0.63 4.61 6.96
CA ARG A 115 0.97 5.83 7.73
C ARG A 115 1.78 5.51 8.98
N GLY A 116 1.39 4.48 9.73
CA GLY A 116 2.10 4.03 10.92
C GLY A 116 3.51 3.54 10.60
N VAL A 117 3.66 2.79 9.51
CA VAL A 117 4.97 2.35 8.99
C VAL A 117 5.84 3.56 8.65
N LEU A 118 5.35 4.47 7.82
CA LEU A 118 6.12 5.67 7.40
C LEU A 118 6.50 6.57 8.59
N GLY A 119 5.73 6.56 9.68
CA GLY A 119 6.08 7.24 10.91
C GLY A 119 7.35 6.71 11.60
N GLN A 120 7.84 5.53 11.21
CA GLN A 120 9.06 4.89 11.73
C GLN A 120 10.29 5.07 10.82
N ALA A 121 10.15 5.77 9.68
CA ALA A 121 11.25 5.97 8.74
C ALA A 121 12.36 6.88 9.32
N ILE A 122 13.61 6.64 8.91
CA ILE A 122 14.83 7.31 9.43
C ILE A 122 15.46 8.28 8.44
#